data_AF-A0A8T4JG98-F1
#
_entry.id   AF-A0A8T4JG98-F1
#
_cell.length_a   1.000
_cell.length_b   1.000
_cell.length_c   1.000
_cell.angle_alpha   90.00
_cell.angle_beta   90.00
_cell.angle_gamma   90.00
#
_symmetry.space_group_name_H-M   'P 1'
#
loop_
_entity.id
_entity.type
_entity.pdbx_description
1 polymer ?
#
loop_
_entity_poly.entity_id
_entity_poly.type
_entity_poly.pdbx_seq_one_letter_code
_entity_poly.pdbx_strand_id
1 'polypeptide(L)'
;MDFDLFLTSPRWEILQIIAEKPTSPIEIAEKLNTTVSYISQNLKLLDAANLLNREKTGAVEKGKPRTLFSLKNELFYLTLLSKNKSEKRLVSLNNHHKTILSIWSIKDPELHYYFEKFYWKIEDDLDETEGVFIETTEKFPRFLIISESKKLKTKVEAISKKFEKEIDYLFITKSQIKRINHEFLNPLYDPLDIFQELKGGLDKKDG
;
A
#
# COMPACT_ATOMS: atom_id res chain seq x y z
N MET A 1 -17.84 4.88 20.74
CA MET A 1 -16.40 5.01 21.05
C MET A 1 -15.80 5.84 19.95
N ASP A 2 -15.04 6.89 20.29
CA ASP A 2 -14.44 7.76 19.28
C ASP A 2 -13.24 7.05 18.65
N PHE A 3 -13.38 6.61 17.40
CA PHE A 3 -12.35 5.83 16.70
C PHE A 3 -11.05 6.62 16.55
N ASP A 4 -11.14 7.96 16.50
CA ASP A 4 -10.00 8.87 16.41
C ASP A 4 -8.98 8.64 17.51
N LEU A 5 -9.45 8.26 18.70
CA LEU A 5 -8.56 7.98 19.81
C LEU A 5 -7.55 6.90 19.42
N PHE A 6 -7.93 5.86 18.67
CA PHE A 6 -7.01 4.79 18.27
C PHE A 6 -6.02 5.20 17.19
N LEU A 7 -6.25 6.34 16.53
CA LEU A 7 -5.42 6.89 15.47
C LEU A 7 -4.46 7.97 15.97
N THR A 8 -4.36 8.19 17.30
CA THR A 8 -3.34 9.06 17.88
C THR A 8 -2.10 8.28 18.28
N SER A 9 -0.94 8.94 18.35
CA SER A 9 0.23 8.37 19.03
C SER A 9 -0.11 8.00 20.48
N PRO A 10 0.45 6.90 21.02
CA PRO A 10 1.39 5.96 20.38
C PRO A 10 0.69 4.84 19.57
N ARG A 11 -0.64 4.75 19.62
CA ARG A 11 -1.40 3.64 19.04
C ARG A 11 -1.27 3.56 17.53
N TRP A 12 -1.24 4.72 16.88
CA TRP A 12 -0.97 4.81 15.45
C TRP A 12 0.40 4.23 15.06
N GLU A 13 1.45 4.61 15.78
CA GLU A 13 2.82 4.11 15.53
C GLU A 13 2.91 2.58 15.70
N ILE A 14 2.21 2.04 16.70
CA ILE A 14 2.09 0.59 16.90
C ILE A 14 1.40 -0.08 15.70
N LEU A 15 0.29 0.50 15.22
CA LEU A 15 -0.43 -0.01 14.05
C LEU A 15 0.45 0.03 12.79
N GLN A 16 1.25 1.08 12.60
CA GLN A 16 2.20 1.18 11.48
C GLN A 16 3.23 0.05 11.52
N ILE A 17 3.82 -0.24 12.69
CA ILE A 17 4.79 -1.34 12.84
C ILE A 17 4.15 -2.70 12.54
N ILE A 18 2.93 -2.93 13.04
CA ILE A 18 2.21 -4.19 12.87
C ILE A 18 1.69 -4.37 11.43
N ALA A 19 1.43 -3.28 10.72
CA ALA A 19 1.03 -3.30 9.31
C ALA A 19 2.14 -3.85 8.40
N GLU A 20 3.41 -3.64 8.74
CA GLU A 20 4.55 -4.17 7.98
C GLU A 20 4.66 -5.70 8.12
N LYS A 21 4.52 -6.21 9.35
CA LYS A 21 4.60 -7.65 9.65
C LYS A 21 4.04 -7.97 11.04
N PRO A 22 3.60 -9.21 11.29
CA PRO A 22 3.28 -9.67 12.64
C PRO A 22 4.46 -9.44 13.59
N THR A 23 4.22 -8.75 14.70
CA THR A 23 5.30 -8.29 15.59
C THR A 23 4.95 -8.50 17.06
N SER A 24 5.94 -8.85 17.90
CA SER A 24 5.77 -9.05 19.34
C SER A 24 5.85 -7.74 20.14
N PRO A 25 5.28 -7.68 21.37
CA PRO A 25 5.38 -6.48 22.22
C PRO A 25 6.80 -6.01 22.53
N ILE A 26 7.76 -6.94 22.56
CA ILE A 26 9.17 -6.65 22.84
C ILE A 26 9.78 -5.89 21.66
N GLU A 27 9.59 -6.39 20.44
CA GLU A 27 10.12 -5.77 19.23
C GLU A 27 9.49 -4.39 18.97
N ILE A 28 8.19 -4.24 19.25
CA ILE A 28 7.52 -2.92 19.16
C ILE A 28 8.12 -1.95 20.18
N ALA A 29 8.36 -2.40 21.42
CA ALA A 29 8.95 -1.57 22.46
C ALA A 29 10.38 -1.13 22.11
N GLU A 30 11.17 -2.03 21.51
CA GLU A 30 12.52 -1.72 21.00
C GLU A 30 12.46 -0.69 19.86
N LYS A 31 11.59 -0.89 18.85
CA LYS A 31 11.42 0.07 17.73
C LYS A 31 11.00 1.47 18.20
N LEU A 32 10.10 1.55 19.17
CA LEU A 32 9.57 2.82 19.69
C LEU A 32 10.36 3.37 20.90
N ASN A 33 11.47 2.74 21.28
CA ASN A 33 12.29 3.11 22.42
C ASN A 33 11.48 3.35 23.71
N THR A 34 10.60 2.40 24.04
CA THR A 34 9.69 2.47 25.19
C THR A 34 9.64 1.14 25.95
N THR A 35 8.77 1.03 26.95
CA THR A 35 8.67 -0.20 27.78
C THR A 35 7.65 -1.18 27.23
N VAL A 36 7.93 -2.48 27.40
CA VAL A 36 6.99 -3.56 27.04
C VAL A 36 5.66 -3.44 27.78
N SER A 37 5.66 -2.94 29.02
CA SER A 37 4.45 -2.70 29.80
C SER A 37 3.56 -1.64 29.13
N TYR A 38 4.15 -0.52 28.69
CA TYR A 38 3.44 0.54 27.98
C TYR A 38 2.86 0.06 26.65
N ILE A 39 3.64 -0.69 25.86
CA ILE A 39 3.15 -1.30 24.62
C ILE A 39 2.01 -2.28 24.92
N SER A 40 2.13 -3.13 25.94
CA SER A 40 1.11 -4.11 26.30
C SER A 40 -0.21 -3.46 26.70
N GLN A 41 -0.18 -2.30 27.35
CA GLN A 41 -1.39 -1.53 27.66
C GLN A 41 -2.07 -1.02 26.38
N ASN A 42 -1.30 -0.44 25.45
CA ASN A 42 -1.83 0.04 24.17
C ASN A 42 -2.37 -1.09 23.29
N LEU A 43 -1.68 -2.23 23.23
CA LEU A 43 -2.13 -3.42 22.49
C LEU A 43 -3.45 -3.97 23.05
N LYS A 44 -3.66 -3.96 24.37
CA LYS A 44 -4.95 -4.33 24.97
C LYS A 44 -6.09 -3.41 24.54
N LEU A 45 -5.83 -2.10 24.44
CA LEU A 45 -6.83 -1.15 23.96
C LEU A 45 -7.18 -1.36 22.49
N LEU A 46 -6.17 -1.60 21.65
CA LEU A 46 -6.35 -1.88 20.22
C LEU A 46 -7.06 -3.22 19.97
N ASP A 47 -6.74 -4.25 20.75
CA ASP A 47 -7.42 -5.56 20.73
C ASP A 47 -8.87 -5.44 21.21
N ALA A 48 -9.14 -4.66 22.26
CA ALA A 48 -10.50 -4.36 22.71
C ALA A 48 -11.32 -3.59 21.65
N ALA A 49 -10.65 -2.80 20.80
CA ALA A 49 -11.24 -2.15 19.63
C ALA A 49 -11.38 -3.08 18.41
N ASN A 50 -11.03 -4.36 18.55
CA ASN A 50 -11.10 -5.37 17.49
C ASN A 50 -10.22 -5.04 16.27
N LEU A 51 -9.09 -4.35 16.49
CA LEU A 51 -8.15 -3.95 15.43
C LEU A 51 -7.03 -4.97 15.20
N LEU A 52 -6.81 -5.88 16.14
CA LEU A 52 -5.67 -6.79 16.14
C LEU A 52 -6.10 -8.26 16.17
N ASN A 53 -5.31 -9.09 15.51
CA ASN A 53 -5.26 -10.53 15.70
C ASN A 53 -4.10 -10.87 16.66
N ARG A 54 -4.26 -11.98 17.38
CA ARG A 54 -3.25 -12.50 18.32
C ARG A 54 -2.94 -13.94 18.01
N GLU A 55 -1.67 -14.22 17.80
CA GLU A 55 -1.18 -15.57 17.57
C GLU A 55 -0.06 -15.87 18.56
N LYS A 56 -0.04 -17.08 19.12
CA LYS A 56 1.08 -17.54 19.93
C LYS A 56 2.03 -18.30 19.02
N THR A 57 3.30 -17.92 19.00
CA THR A 57 4.32 -18.77 18.39
C THR A 57 4.33 -20.09 19.17
N GLY A 58 4.12 -21.20 18.46
CA GLY A 58 4.22 -22.52 19.06
C GLY A 58 5.65 -22.80 19.54
N ALA A 59 5.87 -23.98 20.14
CA ALA A 59 7.21 -24.45 20.50
C ALA A 59 8.14 -24.71 19.28
N VAL A 60 7.67 -24.42 18.06
CA VAL A 60 8.35 -24.69 16.78
C VAL A 60 9.47 -23.69 16.51
N GLU A 61 9.33 -22.44 16.96
CA GLU A 61 10.43 -21.48 16.93
C GLU A 61 11.32 -21.65 18.16
N LYS A 62 12.65 -21.71 17.97
CA LYS A 62 13.62 -21.83 19.08
C LYS A 62 13.45 -20.66 20.06
N GLY A 63 12.85 -20.92 21.21
CA GLY A 63 12.70 -19.93 22.28
C GLY A 63 11.48 -20.15 23.17
N LYS A 64 11.25 -19.23 24.11
CA LYS A 64 9.99 -19.18 24.86
C LYS A 64 8.87 -18.74 23.91
N PRO A 65 7.69 -19.38 23.95
CA PRO A 65 6.51 -18.95 23.20
C PRO A 65 6.27 -17.44 23.37
N ARG A 66 6.02 -16.74 22.27
CA ARG A 66 5.73 -15.29 22.26
C ARG A 66 4.39 -15.05 21.60
N THR A 67 3.72 -13.96 21.98
CA THR A 67 2.51 -13.52 21.28
C THR A 67 2.92 -12.55 20.18
N LEU A 68 2.51 -12.84 18.95
CA LEU A 68 2.58 -11.95 17.80
C LEU A 68 1.23 -11.27 17.61
N PHE A 69 1.28 -10.01 17.21
CA PHE A 69 0.12 -9.21 16.86
C PHE A 69 0.18 -8.86 15.39
N SER A 70 -0.95 -8.98 14.70
CA SER A 70 -1.16 -8.58 13.30
C SER A 70 -2.45 -7.76 13.18
N LEU A 71 -2.63 -7.01 12.08
CA LEU A 71 -3.89 -6.31 11.83
C LEU A 71 -5.03 -7.32 11.61
N LYS A 72 -6.20 -7.05 12.19
CA LYS A 72 -7.37 -7.91 12.01
C LYS A 72 -8.09 -7.68 10.69
N ASN A 73 -8.24 -6.42 10.32
CA ASN A 73 -8.94 -5.99 9.12
C ASN A 73 -8.15 -4.87 8.45
N GLU A 74 -8.27 -4.76 7.14
CA GLU A 74 -7.82 -3.59 6.39
C GLU A 74 -8.92 -2.53 6.42
N LEU A 75 -8.59 -1.38 6.99
CA LEU A 75 -9.55 -0.34 7.31
C LEU A 75 -9.13 0.96 6.66
N PHE A 76 -10.11 1.71 6.18
CA PHE A 76 -9.94 3.09 5.77
C PHE A 76 -10.81 3.99 6.62
N TYR A 77 -10.18 5.00 7.21
CA TYR A 77 -10.85 5.99 8.03
C TYR A 77 -10.88 7.32 7.31
N LEU A 78 -12.05 7.69 6.79
CA LEU A 78 -12.28 8.91 6.06
C LEU A 78 -12.75 10.00 7.04
N THR A 79 -12.03 11.11 7.07
CA THR A 79 -12.51 12.36 7.67
C THR A 79 -12.74 13.38 6.55
N LEU A 80 -14.00 13.66 6.26
CA LEU A 80 -14.41 14.69 5.31
C LEU A 80 -14.69 15.98 6.06
N LEU A 81 -14.05 17.07 5.63
CA LEU A 81 -14.35 18.42 6.06
C LEU A 81 -14.46 19.30 4.82
N SER A 82 -15.68 19.76 4.53
CA SER A 82 -15.98 20.57 3.35
C SER A 82 -17.07 21.59 3.67
N LYS A 83 -17.27 22.57 2.78
CA LYS A 83 -18.37 23.53 2.92
C LYS A 83 -19.69 22.76 2.94
N ASN A 84 -20.48 22.94 4.01
CA ASN A 84 -21.78 22.30 4.26
C ASN A 84 -21.76 20.79 4.54
N LYS A 85 -20.59 20.15 4.68
CA LYS A 85 -20.53 18.73 5.03
C LYS A 85 -19.27 18.41 5.84
N SER A 86 -19.49 17.84 7.03
CA SER A 86 -18.47 17.18 7.83
C SER A 86 -18.92 15.77 8.14
N GLU A 87 -18.08 14.79 7.86
CA GLU A 87 -18.41 13.38 8.03
C GLU A 87 -17.16 12.60 8.45
N LYS A 88 -17.33 11.64 9.35
CA LYS A 88 -16.31 10.64 9.68
C LYS A 88 -16.88 9.27 9.36
N ARG A 89 -16.12 8.44 8.64
CA ARG A 89 -16.58 7.10 8.24
C ARG A 89 -15.43 6.10 8.31
N LEU A 90 -15.72 4.96 8.92
CA LEU A 90 -14.86 3.78 8.86
C LEU A 90 -15.40 2.85 7.76
N VAL A 91 -14.54 2.45 6.83
CA VAL A 91 -14.88 1.62 5.69
C VAL A 91 -13.94 0.41 5.64
N SER A 92 -14.49 -0.78 5.44
CA SER A 92 -13.70 -1.97 5.13
C SER A 92 -13.14 -1.90 3.71
N LEU A 93 -11.85 -2.16 3.55
CA LEU A 93 -11.21 -2.11 2.25
C LEU A 93 -11.40 -3.41 1.47
N ASN A 94 -11.66 -3.28 0.17
CA ASN A 94 -11.50 -4.32 -0.83
C ASN A 94 -10.39 -3.89 -1.80
N ASN A 95 -10.03 -4.75 -2.76
CA ASN A 95 -8.94 -4.45 -3.69
C ASN A 95 -9.20 -3.18 -4.52
N HIS A 96 -10.42 -2.98 -5.00
CA HIS A 96 -10.80 -1.77 -5.73
C HIS A 96 -10.62 -0.50 -4.87
N HIS A 97 -11.09 -0.51 -3.62
CA HIS A 97 -10.89 0.61 -2.69
C HIS A 97 -9.41 0.91 -2.47
N LYS A 98 -8.57 -0.12 -2.31
CA LYS A 98 -7.12 0.08 -2.16
C LYS A 98 -6.53 0.75 -3.39
N THR A 99 -6.88 0.30 -4.59
CA THR A 99 -6.37 0.89 -5.83
C THR A 99 -6.76 2.37 -5.96
N ILE A 100 -8.02 2.72 -5.71
CA ILE A 100 -8.46 4.12 -5.75
C ILE A 100 -7.75 4.95 -4.68
N LEU A 101 -7.57 4.43 -3.46
CA LEU A 101 -6.84 5.14 -2.42
C LEU A 101 -5.35 5.28 -2.72
N SER A 102 -4.72 4.29 -3.34
CA SER A 102 -3.34 4.40 -3.84
C SER A 102 -3.24 5.54 -4.86
N ILE A 103 -4.20 5.66 -5.78
CA ILE A 103 -4.26 6.80 -6.71
C ILE A 103 -4.41 8.12 -5.95
N TRP A 104 -5.30 8.19 -4.95
CA TRP A 104 -5.54 9.42 -4.18
C TRP A 104 -4.38 9.79 -3.24
N SER A 105 -3.50 8.84 -2.93
CA SER A 105 -2.29 9.10 -2.15
C SER A 105 -1.21 9.83 -2.94
N ILE A 106 -1.36 9.93 -4.27
CA ILE A 106 -0.47 10.74 -5.12
C ILE A 106 -0.57 12.20 -4.72
N LYS A 107 0.59 12.84 -4.56
CA LYS A 107 0.70 14.21 -4.05
C LYS A 107 -0.01 15.26 -4.91
N ASP A 108 -0.05 15.07 -6.23
CA ASP A 108 -0.70 15.96 -7.18
C ASP A 108 -2.16 15.53 -7.44
N PRO A 109 -3.18 16.27 -6.92
CA PRO A 109 -4.58 15.90 -7.08
C PRO A 109 -5.11 16.01 -8.51
N GLU A 110 -4.49 16.82 -9.36
CA GLU A 110 -4.93 16.97 -10.76
C GLU A 110 -4.75 15.67 -11.54
N LEU A 111 -3.82 14.81 -11.09
CA LEU A 111 -3.55 13.51 -11.71
C LEU A 111 -4.56 12.43 -11.31
N HIS A 112 -5.27 12.59 -10.18
CA HIS A 112 -6.17 11.56 -9.64
C HIS A 112 -7.22 11.16 -10.67
N TYR A 113 -7.85 12.15 -11.31
CA TYR A 113 -8.86 11.93 -12.34
C TYR A 113 -8.33 11.09 -13.52
N TYR A 114 -7.13 11.41 -14.00
CA TYR A 114 -6.55 10.72 -15.15
C TYR A 114 -6.14 9.28 -14.81
N PHE A 115 -5.53 9.06 -13.64
CA PHE A 115 -5.19 7.74 -13.15
C PHE A 115 -6.42 6.87 -12.92
N GLU A 116 -7.47 7.38 -12.28
CA GLU A 116 -8.74 6.65 -12.13
C GLU A 116 -9.35 6.25 -13.47
N LYS A 117 -9.45 7.22 -14.38
CA LYS A 117 -10.06 6.99 -15.70
C LYS A 117 -9.29 5.96 -16.51
N PHE A 118 -7.96 5.97 -16.44
CA PHE A 118 -7.14 4.98 -17.10
C PHE A 118 -7.32 3.60 -16.45
N TYR A 119 -7.27 3.53 -15.11
CA TYR A 119 -7.47 2.27 -14.37
C TYR A 119 -8.82 1.62 -14.73
N TRP A 120 -9.92 2.36 -14.71
CA TRP A 120 -11.25 1.84 -15.11
C TRP A 120 -11.31 1.32 -16.56
N LYS A 121 -10.39 1.74 -17.44
CA LYS A 121 -10.35 1.23 -18.81
C LYS A 121 -9.60 -0.10 -18.94
N ILE A 122 -8.77 -0.44 -17.97
CA ILE A 122 -7.98 -1.68 -17.93
C ILE A 122 -8.44 -2.64 -16.82
N GLU A 123 -9.36 -2.22 -15.95
CA GLU A 123 -9.82 -3.00 -14.79
C GLU A 123 -10.32 -4.40 -15.17
N ASP A 124 -11.06 -4.49 -16.28
CA ASP A 124 -11.60 -5.76 -16.80
C ASP A 124 -10.53 -6.70 -17.39
N ASP A 125 -9.29 -6.23 -17.59
CA ASP A 125 -8.17 -7.04 -18.12
C ASP A 125 -7.01 -7.16 -17.10
N LEU A 126 -7.25 -6.91 -15.80
CA LEU A 126 -6.21 -7.03 -14.77
C LEU A 126 -5.70 -8.47 -14.63
N ASP A 127 -6.51 -9.47 -14.98
CA ASP A 127 -6.10 -10.88 -15.05
C ASP A 127 -5.05 -11.15 -16.14
N GLU A 128 -4.96 -10.28 -17.15
CA GLU A 128 -3.89 -10.30 -18.15
C GLU A 128 -2.61 -9.56 -17.70
N THR A 129 -2.59 -9.01 -16.47
CA THR A 129 -1.42 -8.30 -15.92
C THR A 129 -0.72 -9.10 -14.82
N GLU A 130 0.60 -8.99 -14.79
CA GLU A 130 1.43 -9.46 -13.68
C GLU A 130 1.56 -8.39 -12.60
N GLY A 131 1.49 -7.12 -12.97
CA GLY A 131 1.46 -6.00 -12.05
C GLY A 131 1.17 -4.66 -12.73
N VAL A 132 0.54 -3.74 -11.99
CA VAL A 132 0.24 -2.37 -12.39
C VAL A 132 0.68 -1.43 -11.27
N PHE A 133 1.48 -0.44 -11.64
CA PHE A 133 2.05 0.54 -10.73
C PHE A 133 1.89 1.93 -11.30
N ILE A 134 1.90 2.93 -10.42
CA ILE A 134 2.08 4.32 -10.81
C ILE A 134 3.51 4.73 -10.46
N GLU A 135 4.25 5.17 -11.47
CA GLU A 135 5.54 5.81 -11.25
C GLU A 135 5.33 7.32 -11.14
N THR A 136 5.58 7.87 -9.95
CA THR A 136 5.53 9.31 -9.69
C THR A 136 6.96 9.86 -9.61
N THR A 137 7.65 9.92 -10.75
CA THR A 137 8.87 10.75 -10.82
C THR A 137 8.48 12.23 -10.91
N GLU A 138 9.31 13.13 -10.40
CA GLU A 138 9.05 14.58 -10.45
C GLU A 138 8.87 15.15 -11.87
N LYS A 139 9.33 14.42 -12.91
CA LYS A 139 9.27 14.90 -14.30
C LYS A 139 8.03 14.43 -15.07
N PHE A 140 7.65 13.16 -14.96
CA PHE A 140 6.51 12.62 -15.71
C PHE A 140 5.83 11.49 -14.93
N PRO A 141 4.59 11.69 -14.46
CA PRO A 141 3.78 10.64 -13.85
C PRO A 141 3.32 9.66 -14.94
N ARG A 142 3.46 8.35 -14.69
CA ARG A 142 3.08 7.33 -15.67
C ARG A 142 2.56 6.03 -15.06
N PHE A 143 1.75 5.31 -15.83
CA PHE A 143 1.45 3.92 -15.54
C PHE A 143 2.63 3.02 -15.93
N LEU A 144 3.00 2.12 -15.05
CA LEU A 144 3.85 0.99 -15.37
C LEU A 144 2.96 -0.26 -15.38
N ILE A 145 2.91 -0.95 -16.52
CA ILE A 145 2.14 -2.18 -16.70
C ILE A 145 3.09 -3.30 -17.06
N ILE A 146 3.06 -4.37 -16.28
CA ILE A 146 3.85 -5.57 -16.47
C ILE A 146 2.91 -6.66 -17.00
N SER A 147 3.14 -7.08 -18.24
CA SER A 147 2.32 -8.11 -18.89
C SER A 147 3.00 -8.63 -20.17
N GLU A 148 2.73 -9.89 -20.49
CA GLU A 148 3.10 -10.50 -21.78
C GLU A 148 1.97 -10.40 -22.83
N SER A 149 0.80 -9.87 -22.45
CA SER A 149 -0.37 -9.81 -23.33
C SER A 149 -0.22 -8.73 -24.40
N LYS A 150 -0.08 -9.17 -25.65
CA LYS A 150 -0.11 -8.27 -26.82
C LYS A 150 -1.45 -7.57 -26.99
N LYS A 151 -2.56 -8.24 -26.68
CA LYS A 151 -3.92 -7.68 -26.75
C LYS A 151 -4.05 -6.51 -25.78
N LEU A 152 -3.64 -6.71 -24.53
CA LEU A 152 -3.66 -5.66 -23.52
C LEU A 152 -2.74 -4.49 -23.90
N LYS A 153 -1.54 -4.78 -24.42
CA LYS A 153 -0.62 -3.75 -24.90
C LYS A 153 -1.27 -2.83 -25.93
N THR A 154 -1.92 -3.38 -26.96
CA THR A 154 -2.62 -2.60 -27.98
C THR A 154 -3.78 -1.79 -27.39
N LYS A 155 -4.50 -2.35 -26.41
CA LYS A 155 -5.57 -1.63 -25.70
C LYS A 155 -5.01 -0.44 -24.93
N VAL A 156 -3.94 -0.64 -24.17
CA VAL A 156 -3.21 0.39 -23.41
C VAL A 156 -2.72 1.51 -24.33
N GLU A 157 -2.09 1.17 -25.45
CA GLU A 157 -1.66 2.12 -26.48
C GLU A 157 -2.83 2.95 -27.06
N ALA A 158 -4.01 2.36 -27.22
CA ALA A 158 -5.18 3.07 -27.70
C ALA A 158 -5.81 3.99 -26.62
N ILE A 159 -5.71 3.58 -25.35
CA ILE A 159 -6.15 4.39 -24.21
C ILE A 159 -5.23 5.59 -24.03
N SER A 160 -3.90 5.39 -24.04
CA SER A 160 -2.92 6.45 -23.80
C SER A 160 -3.02 7.60 -24.80
N LYS A 161 -3.35 7.30 -26.08
CA LYS A 161 -3.61 8.32 -27.11
C LYS A 161 -4.71 9.31 -26.76
N LYS A 162 -5.64 8.93 -25.87
CA LYS A 162 -6.75 9.80 -25.42
C LYS A 162 -6.36 10.71 -24.25
N PHE A 163 -5.24 10.43 -23.60
CA PHE A 163 -4.68 11.17 -22.46
C PHE A 163 -3.35 11.82 -22.84
N GLU A 164 -3.13 12.06 -24.14
CA GLU A 164 -1.90 12.67 -24.67
C GLU A 164 -1.70 14.06 -24.07
N LYS A 165 -0.93 14.11 -22.96
CA LYS A 165 -0.17 15.22 -22.33
C LYS A 165 -0.16 15.13 -20.80
N GLU A 166 -1.08 14.37 -20.21
CA GLU A 166 -1.31 14.40 -18.76
C GLU A 166 -0.71 13.18 -18.04
N ILE A 167 -0.80 11.99 -18.64
CA ILE A 167 -0.21 10.75 -18.11
C ILE A 167 0.44 9.96 -19.24
N ASP A 168 1.64 9.43 -18.97
CA ASP A 168 2.33 8.51 -19.88
C ASP A 168 2.11 7.06 -19.44
N TYR A 169 2.59 6.09 -20.23
CA TYR A 169 2.62 4.69 -19.85
C TYR A 169 3.92 4.00 -20.26
N LEU A 170 4.29 2.97 -19.51
CA LEU A 170 5.40 2.08 -19.77
C LEU A 170 4.88 0.65 -19.70
N PHE A 171 4.86 -0.04 -20.83
CA PHE A 171 4.43 -1.43 -20.93
C PHE A 171 5.66 -2.33 -21.08
N ILE A 172 5.87 -3.23 -20.12
CA ILE A 172 7.06 -4.08 -20.05
C ILE A 172 6.71 -5.53 -19.73
N THR A 173 7.68 -6.40 -19.92
CA THR A 173 7.63 -7.80 -19.49
C THR A 173 8.37 -8.02 -18.16
N LYS A 174 8.14 -9.17 -17.52
CA LYS A 174 8.80 -9.52 -16.24
C LYS A 174 10.33 -9.42 -16.32
N SER A 175 10.90 -9.77 -17.46
CA SER A 175 12.36 -9.73 -17.69
C SER A 175 12.95 -8.31 -17.65
N GLN A 176 12.15 -7.29 -17.93
CA GLN A 176 12.59 -5.90 -18.02
C GLN A 176 12.50 -5.13 -16.69
N ILE A 177 11.92 -5.77 -15.67
CA ILE A 177 11.67 -5.21 -14.33
C ILE A 177 12.93 -4.64 -13.67
N LYS A 178 14.08 -5.28 -13.86
CA LYS A 178 15.36 -4.92 -13.22
C LYS A 178 15.84 -3.50 -13.50
N ARG A 179 15.23 -2.80 -14.47
CA ARG A 179 15.59 -1.44 -14.88
C ARG A 179 14.80 -0.34 -14.17
N ILE A 180 13.86 -0.70 -13.30
CA ILE A 180 12.92 0.25 -12.70
C ILE A 180 13.30 0.54 -11.26
N ASN A 181 13.26 1.82 -10.88
CA ASN A 181 13.47 2.23 -9.51
C ASN A 181 12.18 2.11 -8.70
N HIS A 182 12.17 1.21 -7.71
CA HIS A 182 11.05 1.02 -6.79
C HIS A 182 10.68 2.24 -5.93
N GLU A 183 11.59 3.18 -5.71
CA GLU A 183 11.39 4.31 -4.78
C GLU A 183 10.24 5.23 -5.20
N PHE A 184 9.96 5.30 -6.50
CA PHE A 184 8.91 6.17 -7.06
C PHE A 184 7.69 5.38 -7.52
N LEU A 185 7.61 4.08 -7.22
CA LEU A 185 6.52 3.22 -7.62
C LEU A 185 5.49 3.07 -6.51
N ASN A 186 4.24 3.32 -6.86
CA ASN A 186 3.08 3.05 -6.03
C ASN A 186 2.30 1.87 -6.63
N PRO A 187 2.21 0.71 -5.94
CA PRO A 187 1.47 -0.43 -6.46
C PRO A 187 -0.04 -0.14 -6.50
N LEU A 188 -0.66 -0.43 -7.64
CA LEU A 188 -2.11 -0.41 -7.81
C LEU A 188 -2.71 -1.81 -7.81
N TYR A 189 -2.01 -2.75 -8.45
CA TYR A 189 -2.37 -4.16 -8.56
C TYR A 189 -1.08 -4.97 -8.66
N ASP A 190 -0.81 -5.83 -7.69
CA ASP A 190 0.43 -6.63 -7.64
C ASP A 190 0.14 -8.04 -7.09
N PRO A 191 -0.57 -8.89 -7.84
CA PRO A 191 -1.01 -10.20 -7.37
C PRO A 191 0.15 -11.19 -7.17
N LEU A 192 1.34 -10.86 -7.68
CA LEU A 192 2.52 -11.71 -7.63
C LEU A 192 3.62 -11.14 -6.69
N ASP A 193 3.29 -10.13 -5.89
CA ASP A 193 4.23 -9.44 -4.98
C ASP A 193 5.53 -8.98 -5.66
N ILE A 194 5.44 -8.58 -6.94
CA ILE A 194 6.56 -8.13 -7.76
C ILE A 194 7.26 -6.93 -7.14
N PHE A 195 6.52 -6.05 -6.46
CA PHE A 195 7.06 -4.88 -5.78
C PHE A 195 8.20 -5.25 -4.82
N GLN A 196 8.08 -6.38 -4.13
CA GLN A 196 9.11 -6.88 -3.20
C GLN A 196 10.34 -7.45 -3.93
N GLU A 197 10.17 -7.92 -5.18
CA GLU A 197 11.27 -8.40 -6.02
C GLU A 197 12.09 -7.27 -6.65
N LEU A 198 11.56 -6.04 -6.66
CA LEU A 198 12.25 -4.85 -7.17
C LEU A 198 13.43 -4.50 -6.26
N LYS A 199 14.63 -4.97 -6.62
CA LYS A 199 15.86 -4.52 -5.98
C LYS A 199 16.08 -3.05 -6.31
N GLY A 200 16.07 -2.20 -5.29
CA GLY A 200 16.51 -0.82 -5.42
C GLY A 200 17.88 -0.75 -6.05
N GLY A 201 17.94 -0.19 -7.26
CA GLY A 201 19.18 0.09 -7.98
C GLY A 201 19.97 1.19 -7.26
N LEU A 202 20.61 0.85 -6.15
CA LEU A 202 21.83 1.52 -5.73
C LEU A 202 22.99 0.78 -6.37
N ASP A 203 23.15 0.93 -7.69
CA ASP A 203 24.49 0.91 -8.24
C ASP A 203 25.22 2.10 -7.61
N LYS A 204 25.95 1.81 -6.51
CA LYS A 204 27.03 2.66 -6.05
C LYS A 204 27.90 2.92 -7.28
N LYS A 205 27.83 4.13 -7.82
CA LYS A 205 28.85 4.61 -8.76
C LYS A 205 30.19 4.48 -8.05
N ASP A 206 31.05 3.67 -8.64
CA ASP A 206 32.45 3.54 -8.29
C ASP A 206 33.08 4.94 -8.17
N GLY A 207 33.72 5.16 -7.02
CA GLY A 207 34.70 6.23 -6.81
C GLY A 207 36.10 5.68 -7.01
#